data_AF-W6MK24-F1
#
_entry.id   AF-W6MK24-F1
#
_cell.length_a   1.000
_cell.length_b   1.000
_cell.length_c   1.000
_cell.angle_alpha   90.00
_cell.angle_beta   90.00
_cell.angle_gamma   90.00
#
_symmetry.space_group_name_H-M   'P 1'
#
loop_
_entity.id
_entity.type
_entity.pdbx_description
1 polymer ?
#
loop_
_entity_poly.entity_id
_entity_poly.type
_entity_poly.pdbx_seq_one_letter_code
_entity_poly.pdbx_strand_id
1 'polypeptide(L)'
;MLRRDTNHKKTDIPVAEPLYPKSSKRRGNKAPVIPIVAAVLTLLAVYLLFFNGKGDKLAPTPTSQAIKDNVAVDSSTISTNSHTVTINGEAEELPDSIEYYDLNDYVGFEDGKSKEDIILLCIPLRNAEKVLPLMFRNMMNMTYSHSLVDIAFLVSDCSEDDRTFEALVEYTSALQSGTLLQLLDSQQEEMKRSGIRGTSDLYLSYMDKAYSENVRNAYSPPYHDEYEKPFRSIQIFRKDFGQIIGQGFSDRHDVKVQGIRRKLMGRARNWLLSNALKPYHSWVYWRDADIETSPGSIIEDLMKFKDYDVIVPNVWRPLPTFLGNEQPYDLNSWMESEKGLELARNLGEDDVIVEGYQEYPTWRVHLAYIRQENGDKNEIVDLDGVGGVSILARAKVFRQGVHFPAFTFMNHAETEAFGKLARKMGFRVGGLPHYTVWHIYEPSEDDLQDISRMERKKRRLRQTSGS
;
A
#
# COMPACT_ATOMS: atom_id res chain seq x y z
N MET A 1 -65.19 -16.87 25.57
CA MET A 1 -64.62 -15.52 25.34
C MET A 1 -63.15 -15.58 25.72
N LEU A 2 -62.24 -15.83 24.76
CA LEU A 2 -61.45 -14.80 24.02
C LEU A 2 -60.60 -13.93 24.96
N ARG A 3 -59.29 -13.71 24.82
CA ARG A 3 -58.15 -14.33 24.11
C ARG A 3 -56.91 -13.60 24.69
N ARG A 4 -55.76 -14.30 24.74
CA ARG A 4 -54.46 -13.82 25.22
C ARG A 4 -53.78 -12.78 24.30
N ASP A 5 -52.91 -11.99 24.95
CA ASP A 5 -51.62 -11.40 24.53
C ASP A 5 -51.49 -10.53 23.27
N THR A 6 -50.98 -9.30 23.44
CA THR A 6 -50.02 -8.66 22.51
C THR A 6 -49.04 -7.69 23.21
N ASN A 7 -47.77 -8.09 23.21
CA ASN A 7 -46.56 -7.33 22.85
C ASN A 7 -46.36 -5.88 23.33
N HIS A 8 -45.45 -5.71 24.30
CA HIS A 8 -44.63 -4.50 24.43
C HIS A 8 -43.50 -4.51 23.40
N LYS A 9 -43.53 -3.58 22.44
CA LYS A 9 -42.36 -3.21 21.63
C LYS A 9 -41.57 -2.11 22.37
N LYS A 10 -40.34 -2.43 22.78
CA LYS A 10 -39.26 -1.44 22.97
C LYS A 10 -38.64 -1.16 21.61
N THR A 11 -38.58 0.09 21.19
CA THR A 11 -37.53 0.74 20.34
C THR A 11 -38.05 2.07 19.79
N ASP A 12 -38.01 3.11 20.61
CA ASP A 12 -37.95 4.48 20.09
C ASP A 12 -36.47 4.89 20.09
N ILE A 13 -35.86 4.84 18.90
CA ILE A 13 -34.56 5.47 18.62
C ILE A 13 -34.87 6.71 17.77
N PRO A 14 -34.32 7.89 18.10
CA PRO A 14 -34.57 9.10 17.32
C PRO A 14 -33.98 8.95 15.92
N VAL A 15 -34.84 9.10 14.91
CA VAL A 15 -34.47 9.16 13.49
C VAL A 15 -33.61 10.40 13.28
N ALA A 16 -32.33 10.19 12.94
CA ALA A 16 -31.47 11.26 12.45
C ALA A 16 -32.01 11.77 11.11
N GLU A 17 -32.34 13.06 11.04
CA GLU A 17 -32.76 13.72 9.81
C GLU A 17 -31.62 13.67 8.77
N PRO A 18 -31.91 13.32 7.50
CA PRO A 18 -30.93 13.44 6.44
C PRO A 18 -30.69 14.93 6.12
N LEU A 19 -29.43 15.37 6.26
CA LEU A 19 -28.97 16.70 5.84
C LEU A 19 -28.96 16.79 4.31
N TYR A 20 -30.11 17.10 3.72
CA TYR A 20 -30.18 17.64 2.36
C TYR A 20 -30.10 19.18 2.41
N PRO A 21 -29.35 19.82 1.50
CA PRO A 21 -29.37 21.28 1.40
C PRO A 21 -30.76 21.77 1.01
N LYS A 22 -31.32 22.66 1.83
CA LYS A 22 -32.64 23.28 1.61
C LYS A 22 -32.66 24.06 0.30
N SER A 23 -33.56 23.67 -0.62
CA SER A 23 -33.86 24.48 -1.81
C SER A 23 -34.44 25.83 -1.38
N SER A 24 -33.77 26.94 -1.70
CA SER A 24 -34.35 28.26 -1.48
C SER A 24 -35.52 28.49 -2.45
N LYS A 25 -36.70 28.80 -1.90
CA LYS A 25 -37.86 29.24 -2.67
C LYS A 25 -37.56 30.63 -3.27
N ARG A 26 -37.64 30.72 -4.59
CA ARG A 26 -37.70 31.99 -5.35
C ARG A 26 -38.80 32.89 -4.79
N ARG A 27 -38.40 34.04 -4.25
CA ARG A 27 -39.29 35.19 -4.02
C ARG A 27 -39.06 36.15 -5.19
N GLY A 28 -40.13 36.47 -5.91
CA GLY A 28 -40.08 37.29 -7.11
C GLY A 28 -39.48 38.67 -6.85
N ASN A 29 -38.49 39.04 -7.66
CA ASN A 29 -38.07 40.42 -7.84
C ASN A 29 -38.06 40.70 -9.34
N LYS A 30 -38.68 41.82 -9.69
CA LYS A 30 -38.84 42.34 -11.05
C LYS A 30 -37.46 42.47 -11.71
N ALA A 31 -37.31 41.96 -12.93
CA ALA A 31 -36.11 42.11 -13.73
C ALA A 31 -35.85 43.59 -14.04
N PRO A 32 -34.64 44.14 -13.86
CA PRO A 32 -34.25 45.34 -14.57
C PRO A 32 -33.83 44.92 -15.98
N VAL A 33 -34.58 45.38 -16.97
CA VAL A 33 -34.20 45.32 -18.38
C VAL A 33 -32.98 46.24 -18.55
N ILE A 34 -31.78 45.67 -18.51
CA ILE A 34 -30.57 46.37 -18.96
C ILE A 34 -30.62 46.34 -20.49
N PRO A 35 -30.64 47.49 -21.18
CA PRO A 35 -30.86 47.51 -22.61
C PRO A 35 -29.64 46.87 -23.29
N ILE A 36 -29.91 45.96 -24.22
CA ILE A 36 -28.95 45.21 -25.06
C ILE A 36 -27.81 46.09 -25.61
N VAL A 37 -28.07 47.38 -25.78
CA VAL A 37 -27.11 48.43 -26.15
C VAL A 37 -25.88 48.49 -25.24
N ALA A 38 -26.03 48.34 -23.92
CA ALA A 38 -24.90 48.40 -22.98
C ALA A 38 -23.97 47.19 -23.12
N ALA A 39 -24.53 45.99 -23.31
CA ALA A 39 -23.74 44.78 -23.51
C ALA A 39 -23.00 44.79 -24.87
N VAL A 40 -23.64 45.32 -25.91
CA VAL A 40 -23.02 45.48 -27.23
C VAL A 40 -21.89 46.51 -27.20
N LEU A 41 -22.06 47.64 -26.49
CA LEU A 41 -21.00 48.64 -26.34
C LEU A 41 -19.79 48.11 -25.57
N THR A 42 -20.00 47.29 -24.53
CA THR A 42 -18.90 46.67 -23.77
C THR A 42 -18.14 45.66 -24.62
N LEU A 43 -18.84 44.84 -25.41
CA LEU A 43 -18.20 43.89 -26.33
C LEU A 43 -17.44 44.62 -27.46
N LEU A 44 -17.99 45.73 -27.97
CA LEU A 44 -17.32 46.54 -28.99
C LEU A 44 -16.05 47.22 -28.43
N ALA A 45 -16.09 47.67 -27.17
CA ALA A 45 -14.93 48.25 -26.49
C ALA A 45 -13.83 47.21 -26.27
N VAL A 46 -14.18 45.98 -25.87
CA VAL A 46 -13.23 44.86 -25.76
C VAL A 46 -12.65 44.52 -27.14
N TYR A 47 -13.47 44.47 -28.19
CA TYR A 47 -12.99 44.22 -29.54
C TYR A 47 -12.01 45.31 -30.02
N LEU A 48 -12.31 46.58 -29.79
CA LEU A 48 -11.44 47.69 -30.17
C LEU A 48 -10.13 47.73 -29.36
N LEU A 49 -10.15 47.34 -28.09
CA LEU A 49 -8.95 47.25 -27.25
C LEU A 49 -8.02 46.10 -27.66
N PHE A 50 -8.56 44.98 -28.12
CA PHE A 50 -7.76 43.80 -28.47
C PHE A 50 -7.44 43.66 -29.96
N PHE A 51 -8.26 44.21 -30.86
CA PHE A 51 -8.14 43.98 -32.30
C PHE A 51 -7.81 45.22 -33.14
N ASN A 52 -7.72 46.41 -32.53
CA ASN A 52 -7.31 47.65 -33.23
C ASN A 52 -5.88 48.13 -32.89
N GLY A 53 -5.08 47.31 -32.22
CA GLY A 53 -3.64 47.52 -32.12
C GLY A 53 -2.96 47.21 -33.46
N LYS A 54 -2.35 48.24 -34.08
CA LYS A 54 -1.54 48.11 -35.30
C LYS A 54 -0.58 46.93 -35.18
N GLY A 55 -0.69 45.99 -36.10
CA GLY A 55 0.20 44.84 -36.19
C GLY A 55 1.58 45.25 -36.66
N ASP A 56 2.58 45.01 -35.83
CA ASP A 56 3.96 44.87 -36.28
C ASP A 56 4.29 43.38 -36.41
N LYS A 57 4.95 43.07 -37.53
CA LYS A 57 5.11 41.75 -38.15
C LYS A 57 5.94 40.80 -37.27
N LEU A 58 5.50 39.55 -37.18
CA LEU A 58 6.34 38.44 -36.71
C LEU A 58 7.53 38.25 -37.67
N ALA A 59 8.75 38.28 -37.12
CA ALA A 59 9.99 37.87 -37.75
C ALA A 59 10.69 36.84 -36.83
N PRO A 60 11.58 35.99 -37.39
CA PRO A 60 11.79 34.62 -36.94
C PRO A 60 12.72 34.49 -35.71
N THR A 61 12.63 33.32 -35.07
CA THR A 61 13.45 32.85 -33.94
C THR A 61 14.94 33.15 -34.14
N PRO A 62 15.59 33.93 -33.25
CA PRO A 62 17.03 34.10 -33.28
C PRO A 62 17.72 32.93 -32.57
N THR A 63 18.66 32.36 -33.29
CA THR A 63 19.72 31.46 -32.86
C THR A 63 20.55 32.10 -31.74
N SER A 64 21.08 31.25 -30.86
CA SER A 64 21.99 31.60 -29.77
C SER A 64 23.12 32.52 -30.21
N GLN A 65 23.13 33.77 -29.76
CA GLN A 65 24.33 34.61 -29.73
C GLN A 65 24.22 35.73 -28.68
N ALA A 66 24.93 35.50 -27.58
CA ALA A 66 25.53 36.43 -26.63
C ALA A 66 24.91 37.84 -26.48
N ILE A 67 24.16 38.04 -25.39
CA ILE A 67 24.10 39.33 -24.70
C ILE A 67 24.97 39.23 -23.46
N LYS A 68 26.11 39.93 -23.52
CA LYS A 68 26.97 40.24 -22.39
C LYS A 68 26.31 41.34 -21.58
N ASP A 69 25.56 40.96 -20.55
CA ASP A 69 25.24 41.87 -19.46
C ASP A 69 25.99 41.40 -18.22
N ASN A 70 27.01 42.17 -17.87
CA ASN A 70 27.79 42.06 -16.64
C ASN A 70 26.90 42.42 -15.46
N VAL A 71 26.16 41.44 -14.93
CA VAL A 71 25.87 41.38 -13.51
C VAL A 71 26.76 40.28 -12.98
N ALA A 72 27.83 40.66 -12.29
CA ALA A 72 28.59 39.74 -11.47
C ALA A 72 27.69 39.28 -10.32
N VAL A 73 26.83 38.29 -10.61
CA VAL A 73 26.35 37.39 -9.58
C VAL A 73 27.52 36.47 -9.35
N ASP A 74 28.23 36.73 -8.25
CA ASP A 74 29.29 35.89 -7.75
C ASP A 74 28.73 34.47 -7.67
N SER A 75 29.13 33.63 -8.61
CA SER A 75 28.58 32.29 -8.77
C SER A 75 29.19 31.44 -7.68
N SER A 76 28.57 31.43 -6.50
CA SER A 76 28.91 30.53 -5.42
C SER A 76 28.74 29.09 -5.92
N THR A 77 29.82 28.49 -6.40
CA THR A 77 29.89 27.06 -6.70
C THR A 77 29.82 26.30 -5.38
N ILE A 78 28.62 25.85 -5.03
CA ILE A 78 28.43 24.91 -3.93
C ILE A 78 29.01 23.57 -4.40
N SER A 79 30.18 23.23 -3.85
CA SER A 79 30.74 21.89 -4.00
C SER A 79 29.84 20.92 -3.25
N THR A 80 29.32 19.91 -3.95
CA THR A 80 28.29 18.97 -3.50
C THR A 80 28.67 18.10 -2.30
N ASN A 81 29.90 18.21 -1.80
CA ASN A 81 30.42 17.46 -0.65
C ASN A 81 31.10 18.32 0.42
N SER A 82 30.96 19.65 0.39
CA SER A 82 31.54 20.49 1.44
C SER A 82 30.44 21.12 2.28
N HIS A 83 30.44 20.85 3.59
CA HIS A 83 29.81 21.67 4.62
C HIS A 83 30.37 23.10 4.66
N THR A 84 30.93 23.61 3.57
CA THR A 84 31.48 24.95 3.45
C THR A 84 30.92 25.64 2.23
N VAL A 85 30.54 26.89 2.39
CA VAL A 85 30.16 27.80 1.32
C VAL A 85 31.17 28.93 1.29
N THR A 86 31.56 29.35 0.08
CA THR A 86 32.43 30.51 -0.08
C THR A 86 31.60 31.78 -0.09
N ILE A 87 31.76 32.62 0.93
CA ILE A 87 31.15 33.95 1.02
C ILE A 87 32.28 34.97 1.01
N ASN A 88 32.28 35.90 0.05
CA ASN A 88 33.33 36.92 -0.11
C ASN A 88 34.77 36.36 -0.22
N GLY A 89 34.94 35.16 -0.77
CA GLY A 89 36.26 34.51 -0.90
C GLY A 89 36.74 33.77 0.37
N GLU A 90 35.96 33.77 1.44
CA GLU A 90 36.23 32.99 2.66
C GLU A 90 35.33 31.76 2.71
N ALA A 91 35.89 30.62 3.10
CA ALA A 91 35.12 29.40 3.30
C ALA A 91 34.47 29.44 4.69
N GLU A 92 33.14 29.58 4.73
CA GLU A 92 32.35 29.49 5.96
C GLU A 92 31.76 28.09 6.09
N GLU A 93 31.88 27.47 7.27
CA GLU A 93 31.17 26.23 7.57
C GLU A 93 29.67 26.49 7.70
N LEU A 94 28.88 25.67 7.02
CA LEU A 94 27.42 25.68 7.13
C LEU A 94 27.00 25.19 8.52
N PRO A 95 26.02 25.84 9.16
CA PRO A 95 25.41 25.32 10.37
C PRO A 95 24.87 23.90 10.17
N ASP A 96 24.94 23.06 11.22
CA ASP A 96 24.41 21.69 11.23
C ASP A 96 22.92 21.59 10.86
N SER A 97 22.17 22.70 10.97
CA SER A 97 20.75 22.77 10.59
C SER A 97 20.52 22.85 9.08
N ILE A 98 21.57 23.00 8.27
CA ILE A 98 21.47 23.10 6.81
C ILE A 98 21.84 21.76 6.20
N GLU A 99 20.87 21.15 5.51
CA GLU A 99 21.06 19.91 4.76
C GLU A 99 20.86 20.19 3.27
N TYR A 100 21.75 19.66 2.44
CA TYR A 100 21.65 19.71 0.98
C TYR A 100 21.39 18.31 0.43
N TYR A 101 20.46 18.22 -0.53
CA TYR A 101 20.12 16.97 -1.20
C TYR A 101 19.96 17.21 -2.69
N ASP A 102 20.79 16.57 -3.52
CA ASP A 102 20.52 16.42 -4.94
C ASP A 102 19.71 15.14 -5.15
N LEU A 103 18.46 15.29 -5.60
CA LEU A 103 17.57 14.14 -5.80
C LEU A 103 18.02 13.22 -6.95
N ASN A 104 18.95 13.66 -7.80
CA ASN A 104 19.55 12.82 -8.84
C ASN A 104 20.49 11.75 -8.27
N ASP A 105 20.96 11.91 -7.03
CA ASP A 105 21.77 10.91 -6.36
C ASP A 105 20.92 9.74 -5.81
N TYR A 106 19.60 9.91 -5.73
CA TYR A 106 18.65 8.97 -5.10
C TYR A 106 17.58 8.48 -6.09
N VAL A 107 18.02 7.95 -7.22
CA VAL A 107 17.14 7.55 -8.35
C VAL A 107 16.65 6.09 -8.29
N GLY A 108 17.25 5.28 -7.41
CA GLY A 108 16.93 3.86 -7.23
C GLY A 108 17.62 2.95 -8.26
N PHE A 109 18.89 2.67 -8.11
CA PHE A 109 19.61 1.78 -9.02
C PHE A 109 19.13 0.32 -8.94
N GLU A 110 19.25 -0.40 -10.06
CA GLU A 110 18.94 -1.82 -10.17
C GLU A 110 19.88 -2.71 -9.33
N ASP A 111 21.10 -2.23 -9.10
CA ASP A 111 22.09 -2.80 -8.17
C ASP A 111 22.15 -1.91 -6.91
N GLY A 112 20.98 -1.68 -6.31
CA GLY A 112 20.83 -0.74 -5.19
C GLY A 112 21.74 -1.05 -4.01
N LYS A 113 21.99 -2.34 -3.74
CA LYS A 113 22.89 -2.77 -2.65
C LYS A 113 24.32 -2.28 -2.86
N SER A 114 24.88 -2.42 -4.06
CA SER A 114 26.23 -1.95 -4.36
C SER A 114 26.32 -0.42 -4.48
N LYS A 115 25.18 0.24 -4.71
CA LYS A 115 25.04 1.70 -4.77
C LYS A 115 24.65 2.34 -3.43
N GLU A 116 24.53 1.53 -2.38
CA GLU A 116 24.10 1.96 -1.05
C GLU A 116 22.74 2.68 -1.07
N ASP A 117 21.84 2.26 -1.96
CA ASP A 117 20.50 2.81 -2.05
C ASP A 117 19.74 2.57 -0.74
N ILE A 118 19.20 3.65 -0.19
CA ILE A 118 18.42 3.60 1.04
C ILE A 118 16.96 3.34 0.69
N ILE A 119 16.38 2.36 1.38
CA ILE A 119 14.99 1.95 1.21
C ILE A 119 14.15 2.45 2.37
N LEU A 120 12.97 2.97 2.07
CA LEU A 120 11.91 3.17 3.05
C LEU A 120 10.94 1.98 3.02
N LEU A 121 10.95 1.14 4.06
CA LEU A 121 9.98 0.06 4.25
C LEU A 121 8.75 0.59 5.03
N CYS A 122 7.60 0.66 4.37
CA CYS A 122 6.33 1.11 4.95
C CYS A 122 5.42 -0.07 5.29
N ILE A 123 4.99 -0.15 6.56
CA ILE A 123 4.14 -1.23 7.06
C ILE A 123 2.92 -0.64 7.80
N PRO A 124 1.73 -0.61 7.18
CA PRO A 124 0.50 -0.28 7.88
C PRO A 124 0.04 -1.44 8.78
N LEU A 125 -0.40 -1.13 9.99
CA LEU A 125 -0.77 -2.10 11.01
C LEU A 125 -2.14 -1.77 11.60
N ARG A 126 -2.98 -2.80 11.71
CA ARG A 126 -4.27 -2.76 12.40
C ARG A 126 -4.54 -4.12 13.01
N ASN A 127 -4.78 -4.19 14.32
CA ASN A 127 -5.05 -5.44 15.03
C ASN A 127 -4.03 -6.55 14.71
N ALA A 128 -2.76 -6.20 14.62
CA ALA A 128 -1.69 -7.03 14.10
C ALA A 128 -0.89 -7.76 15.18
N GLU A 129 -1.20 -7.59 16.48
CA GLU A 129 -0.47 -8.18 17.61
C GLU A 129 -0.06 -9.65 17.37
N LYS A 130 -1.00 -10.47 16.87
CA LYS A 130 -0.79 -11.90 16.64
C LYS A 130 0.15 -12.22 15.48
N VAL A 131 0.24 -11.36 14.47
CA VAL A 131 1.08 -11.56 13.29
C VAL A 131 2.46 -10.92 13.42
N LEU A 132 2.67 -10.03 14.39
CA LEU A 132 3.96 -9.36 14.60
C LEU A 132 5.16 -10.33 14.72
N PRO A 133 5.11 -11.44 15.48
CA PRO A 133 6.23 -12.38 15.53
C PRO A 133 6.66 -12.89 14.14
N LEU A 134 5.68 -13.21 13.29
CA LEU A 134 5.91 -13.68 11.93
C LEU A 134 6.43 -12.55 11.03
N MET A 135 5.84 -11.37 11.12
CA MET A 135 6.30 -10.18 10.41
C MET A 135 7.78 -9.91 10.67
N PHE A 136 8.19 -9.90 11.94
CA PHE A 136 9.58 -9.64 12.33
C PHE A 136 10.52 -10.76 11.87
N ARG A 137 10.12 -12.03 11.96
CA ARG A 137 10.90 -13.16 11.39
C ARG A 137 11.15 -12.97 9.90
N ASN A 138 10.12 -12.56 9.18
CA ASN A 138 10.21 -12.35 7.75
C ASN A 138 11.06 -11.12 7.39
N MET A 139 10.96 -10.03 8.17
CA MET A 139 11.82 -8.85 8.01
C MET A 139 13.28 -9.16 8.28
N MET A 140 13.60 -9.89 9.36
CA MET A 140 14.97 -10.32 9.67
C MET A 140 15.56 -11.23 8.59
N ASN A 141 14.72 -11.96 7.84
CA ASN A 141 15.15 -12.85 6.77
C ASN A 141 15.51 -12.13 5.46
N MET A 142 15.39 -10.80 5.39
CA MET A 142 15.80 -10.04 4.21
C MET A 142 17.33 -9.98 4.11
N THR A 143 17.88 -10.17 2.91
CA THR A 143 19.34 -10.16 2.68
C THR A 143 19.88 -8.80 2.24
N TYR A 144 19.00 -7.84 1.95
CA TYR A 144 19.40 -6.46 1.73
C TYR A 144 20.01 -5.90 3.02
N SER A 145 21.04 -5.05 2.93
CA SER A 145 21.69 -4.61 4.17
C SER A 145 20.71 -3.85 5.06
N HIS A 146 20.54 -4.31 6.30
CA HIS A 146 19.62 -3.68 7.24
C HIS A 146 20.04 -2.23 7.55
N SER A 147 21.35 -1.95 7.45
CA SER A 147 21.92 -0.60 7.56
C SER A 147 21.50 0.38 6.45
N LEU A 148 20.83 -0.10 5.40
CA LEU A 148 20.30 0.68 4.28
C LEU A 148 18.75 0.70 4.26
N VAL A 149 18.10 0.22 5.31
CA VAL A 149 16.63 0.14 5.37
C VAL A 149 16.10 0.95 6.54
N ASP A 150 15.40 2.04 6.22
CA ASP A 150 14.57 2.78 7.16
C ASP A 150 13.18 2.16 7.21
N ILE A 151 12.64 1.91 8.40
CA ILE A 151 11.30 1.34 8.58
C ILE A 151 10.33 2.39 9.11
N ALA A 152 9.13 2.45 8.56
CA ALA A 152 8.04 3.27 9.03
C ALA A 152 6.78 2.43 9.25
N PHE A 153 6.35 2.34 10.51
CA PHE A 153 5.11 1.68 10.91
C PHE A 153 3.99 2.71 11.09
N LEU A 154 2.77 2.34 10.69
CA LEU A 154 1.55 3.08 11.05
C LEU A 154 0.59 2.16 11.80
N VAL A 155 0.39 2.38 13.10
CA VAL A 155 -0.67 1.72 13.87
C VAL A 155 -1.93 2.58 13.81
N SER A 156 -3.01 2.02 13.26
CA SER A 156 -4.24 2.76 12.94
C SER A 156 -5.50 1.92 13.12
N ASP A 157 -6.56 2.55 13.65
CA ASP A 157 -7.93 2.04 13.74
C ASP A 157 -8.02 0.66 14.43
N CYS A 158 -7.14 0.41 15.40
CA CYS A 158 -7.15 -0.79 16.24
C CYS A 158 -8.39 -0.83 17.16
N SER A 159 -8.82 -2.03 17.55
CA SER A 159 -9.89 -2.18 18.56
C SER A 159 -9.40 -1.78 19.95
N GLU A 160 -10.34 -1.49 20.86
CA GLU A 160 -10.01 -1.03 22.22
C GLU A 160 -9.22 -2.05 23.04
N ASP A 161 -9.34 -3.34 22.73
CA ASP A 161 -8.69 -4.48 23.38
C ASP A 161 -7.39 -4.92 22.68
N ASP A 162 -7.03 -4.31 21.56
CA ASP A 162 -5.83 -4.65 20.79
C ASP A 162 -4.55 -4.07 21.43
N ARG A 163 -3.46 -4.85 21.41
CA ARG A 163 -2.15 -4.45 21.95
C ARG A 163 -1.05 -4.35 20.88
N THR A 164 -1.44 -4.10 19.63
CA THR A 164 -0.49 -4.01 18.51
C THR A 164 0.60 -2.96 18.77
N PHE A 165 0.25 -1.82 19.34
CA PHE A 165 1.19 -0.73 19.58
C PHE A 165 2.25 -1.12 20.61
N GLU A 166 1.83 -1.67 21.75
CA GLU A 166 2.71 -2.08 22.85
C GLU A 166 3.66 -3.20 22.40
N ALA A 167 3.13 -4.22 21.72
CA ALA A 167 3.92 -5.33 21.19
C ALA A 167 4.91 -4.85 20.12
N LEU A 168 4.52 -3.91 19.26
CA LEU A 168 5.40 -3.33 18.25
C LEU A 168 6.58 -2.59 18.91
N VAL A 169 6.32 -1.79 19.95
CA VAL A 169 7.38 -1.07 20.69
C VAL A 169 8.36 -2.04 21.34
N GLU A 170 7.86 -3.14 21.93
CA GLU A 170 8.70 -4.18 22.52
C GLU A 170 9.60 -4.84 21.47
N TYR A 171 9.02 -5.33 20.36
CA TYR A 171 9.77 -6.01 19.33
C TYR A 171 10.75 -5.10 18.59
N THR A 172 10.38 -3.85 18.30
CA THR A 172 11.30 -2.90 17.65
C THR A 172 12.47 -2.53 18.57
N SER A 173 12.24 -2.40 19.88
CA SER A 173 13.31 -2.19 20.86
C SER A 173 14.28 -3.37 20.88
N ALA A 174 13.74 -4.59 20.95
CA ALA A 174 14.54 -5.82 20.92
C ALA A 174 15.28 -6.01 19.58
N LEU A 175 14.69 -5.58 18.46
CA LEU A 175 15.32 -5.61 17.13
C LEU A 175 16.54 -4.70 17.11
N GLN A 176 16.40 -3.46 17.59
CA GLN A 176 17.46 -2.48 17.60
C GLN A 176 18.59 -2.83 18.59
N SER A 177 18.29 -3.58 19.66
CA SER A 177 19.31 -4.11 20.58
C SER A 177 19.91 -5.46 20.17
N GLY A 178 19.49 -6.06 19.06
CA GLY A 178 19.98 -7.37 18.61
C GLY A 178 19.53 -8.55 19.48
N THR A 179 18.47 -8.40 20.28
CA THR A 179 17.95 -9.43 21.20
C THR A 179 16.61 -10.01 20.75
N LEU A 180 16.08 -9.58 19.60
CA LEU A 180 14.75 -9.99 19.13
C LEU A 180 14.64 -11.49 18.89
N LEU A 181 15.66 -12.13 18.31
CA LEU A 181 15.63 -13.58 18.06
C LEU A 181 15.38 -14.35 19.37
N GLN A 182 16.12 -14.01 20.42
CA GLN A 182 15.99 -14.63 21.73
C GLN A 182 14.60 -14.42 22.34
N LEU A 183 14.06 -13.21 22.22
CA LEU A 183 12.71 -12.88 22.69
C LEU A 183 11.66 -13.74 21.97
N LEU A 184 11.71 -13.80 20.64
CA LEU A 184 10.77 -14.57 19.83
C LEU A 184 10.86 -16.08 20.13
N ASP A 185 12.07 -16.62 20.25
CA ASP A 185 12.29 -18.03 20.62
C ASP A 185 11.73 -18.33 22.02
N SER A 186 11.97 -17.46 23.00
CA SER A 186 11.45 -17.66 24.36
C SER A 186 9.92 -17.67 24.41
N GLN A 187 9.27 -16.73 23.70
CA GLN A 187 7.82 -16.64 23.63
C GLN A 187 7.23 -17.88 22.95
N GLN A 188 7.86 -18.34 21.87
CA GLN A 188 7.41 -19.55 21.17
C GLN A 188 7.52 -20.80 22.05
N GLU A 189 8.59 -20.94 22.85
CA GLU A 189 8.76 -22.06 23.78
C GLU A 189 7.76 -22.00 24.95
N GLU A 190 7.48 -20.80 25.48
CA GLU A 190 6.45 -20.61 26.51
C GLU A 190 5.05 -20.98 25.99
N MET A 191 4.71 -20.58 24.77
CA MET A 191 3.47 -20.98 24.10
C MET A 191 3.37 -22.51 23.99
N LYS A 192 4.44 -23.19 23.56
CA LYS A 192 4.48 -24.66 23.49
C LYS A 192 4.29 -25.31 24.87
N ARG A 193 4.96 -24.79 25.92
CA ARG A 193 4.88 -25.32 27.30
C ARG A 193 3.50 -25.13 27.93
N SER A 194 2.85 -24.00 27.67
CA SER A 194 1.52 -23.70 28.21
C SER A 194 0.43 -24.63 27.65
N GLY A 195 0.72 -25.41 26.61
CA GLY A 195 -0.24 -26.32 25.97
C GLY A 195 -1.38 -25.59 25.27
N ILE A 196 -1.30 -24.27 25.13
CA ILE A 196 -2.24 -23.43 24.39
C ILE A 196 -1.99 -23.68 22.90
N ARG A 197 -2.49 -24.80 22.38
CA ARG A 197 -2.84 -24.89 20.95
C ARG A 197 -4.21 -24.27 20.80
N GLY A 198 -4.29 -23.11 20.17
CA GLY A 198 -5.58 -22.52 19.86
C GLY A 198 -6.41 -23.49 19.02
N THR A 199 -7.73 -23.40 19.09
CA THR A 199 -8.59 -24.02 18.06
C THR A 199 -8.23 -23.49 16.66
N SER A 200 -7.66 -22.28 16.61
CA SER A 200 -7.06 -21.67 15.43
C SER A 200 -5.85 -22.40 14.88
N ASP A 201 -5.10 -23.19 15.65
CA ASP A 201 -3.86 -23.82 15.16
C ASP A 201 -4.09 -25.25 14.64
N LEU A 202 -5.33 -25.73 14.75
CA LEU A 202 -5.72 -27.07 14.29
C LEU A 202 -5.49 -27.24 12.79
N TYR A 203 -5.65 -26.18 11.99
CA TYR A 203 -5.45 -26.24 10.55
C TYR A 203 -4.01 -26.61 10.20
N LEU A 204 -3.01 -26.27 11.03
CA LEU A 204 -1.60 -26.60 10.79
C LEU A 204 -1.38 -28.11 10.64
N SER A 205 -2.23 -28.93 11.29
CA SER A 205 -2.16 -30.39 11.16
C SER A 205 -2.71 -30.93 9.83
N TYR A 206 -3.41 -30.08 9.07
CA TYR A 206 -3.99 -30.37 7.76
C TYR A 206 -3.22 -29.71 6.62
N MET A 207 -2.23 -28.87 6.92
CA MET A 207 -1.33 -28.30 5.92
C MET A 207 -0.46 -29.38 5.31
N ASP A 208 -0.02 -29.16 4.07
CA ASP A 208 0.98 -30.01 3.45
C ASP A 208 2.27 -30.05 4.31
N LYS A 209 2.88 -31.22 4.39
CA LYS A 209 4.05 -31.42 5.25
C LYS A 209 5.30 -30.77 4.66
N ALA A 210 5.49 -30.87 3.35
CA ALA A 210 6.62 -30.24 2.69
C ALA A 210 6.50 -28.71 2.79
N TYR A 211 5.28 -28.17 2.63
CA TYR A 211 5.00 -26.77 2.92
C TYR A 211 5.41 -26.36 4.34
N SER A 212 4.91 -27.10 5.35
CA SER A 212 5.18 -26.81 6.76
C SER A 212 6.68 -26.91 7.11
N GLU A 213 7.40 -27.83 6.46
CA GLU A 213 8.85 -27.95 6.58
C GLU A 213 9.58 -26.78 5.92
N ASN A 214 9.14 -26.33 4.74
CA ASN A 214 9.70 -25.17 4.06
C ASN A 214 9.55 -23.89 4.90
N VAL A 215 8.37 -23.64 5.47
CA VAL A 215 8.15 -22.49 6.37
C VAL A 215 9.06 -22.57 7.59
N ARG A 216 9.19 -23.75 8.20
CA ARG A 216 10.09 -23.95 9.34
C ARG A 216 11.54 -23.68 8.96
N ASN A 217 11.99 -24.22 7.84
CA ASN A 217 13.36 -24.07 7.35
C ASN A 217 13.69 -22.62 7.00
N ALA A 218 12.72 -21.86 6.47
CA ALA A 218 12.90 -20.44 6.15
C ALA A 218 13.27 -19.57 7.36
N TYR A 219 12.94 -20.02 8.58
CA TYR A 219 13.22 -19.30 9.82
C TYR A 219 14.11 -20.08 10.79
N SER A 220 14.80 -21.10 10.30
CA SER A 220 15.74 -21.92 11.08
C SER A 220 17.18 -21.62 10.68
N PRO A 221 18.17 -21.85 11.57
CA PRO A 221 19.59 -21.72 11.23
C PRO A 221 20.02 -22.64 10.07
N PRO A 222 21.08 -22.30 9.33
CA PRO A 222 21.95 -21.14 9.53
C PRO A 222 21.31 -19.83 9.04
N TYR A 223 21.40 -18.79 9.87
CA TYR A 223 20.98 -17.45 9.50
C TYR A 223 22.07 -16.75 8.68
N HIS A 224 21.68 -15.82 7.81
CA HIS A 224 22.62 -14.96 7.09
C HIS A 224 23.16 -13.85 8.00
N ASP A 225 24.27 -13.22 7.59
CA ASP A 225 25.00 -12.24 8.41
C ASP A 225 24.17 -11.01 8.79
N GLU A 226 23.18 -10.62 7.98
CA GLU A 226 22.28 -9.50 8.31
C GLU A 226 21.18 -9.84 9.34
N TYR A 227 20.89 -11.12 9.63
CA TYR A 227 19.61 -11.53 10.24
C TYR A 227 19.32 -10.88 11.60
N GLU A 228 20.34 -10.77 12.46
CA GLU A 228 20.23 -10.16 13.78
C GLU A 228 20.66 -8.69 13.82
N LYS A 229 21.11 -8.13 12.68
CA LYS A 229 21.59 -6.74 12.64
C LYS A 229 20.41 -5.77 12.75
N PRO A 230 20.59 -4.65 13.46
CA PRO A 230 19.58 -3.61 13.53
C PRO A 230 19.35 -2.97 12.16
N PHE A 231 18.13 -2.51 11.93
CA PHE A 231 17.77 -1.68 10.79
C PHE A 231 18.27 -0.25 10.97
N ARG A 232 18.56 0.45 9.87
CA ARG A 232 19.12 1.81 9.86
C ARG A 232 18.35 2.78 10.75
N SER A 233 17.03 2.77 10.66
CA SER A 233 16.15 3.52 11.54
C SER A 233 14.76 2.91 11.60
N ILE A 234 14.02 3.20 12.68
CA ILE A 234 12.63 2.80 12.85
C ILE A 234 11.81 4.00 13.32
N GLN A 235 10.72 4.29 12.62
CA GLN A 235 9.73 5.29 13.00
C GLN A 235 8.39 4.59 13.23
N ILE A 236 7.76 4.83 14.38
CA ILE A 236 6.43 4.32 14.71
C ILE A 236 5.48 5.50 14.78
N PHE A 237 4.48 5.50 13.91
CA PHE A 237 3.39 6.46 13.94
C PHE A 237 2.11 5.80 14.45
N ARG A 238 1.36 6.52 15.27
CA ARG A 238 0.02 6.11 15.71
C ARG A 238 -0.98 7.17 15.28
N LYS A 239 -1.96 6.79 14.47
CA LYS A 239 -3.00 7.70 14.01
C LYS A 239 -4.20 6.92 13.47
N ASP A 240 -5.40 7.32 13.92
CA ASP A 240 -6.66 6.77 13.40
C ASP A 240 -7.25 7.63 12.27
N PHE A 241 -8.01 6.98 11.39
CA PHE A 241 -8.70 7.59 10.25
C PHE A 241 -10.22 7.40 10.29
N GLY A 242 -10.75 6.74 11.33
CA GLY A 242 -12.17 6.57 11.57
C GLY A 242 -12.76 5.43 10.75
N GLN A 243 -11.99 4.36 10.52
CA GLN A 243 -12.51 3.18 9.83
C GLN A 243 -13.51 2.44 10.71
N ILE A 244 -14.80 2.71 10.49
CA ILE A 244 -15.91 2.14 11.26
C ILE A 244 -15.79 0.61 11.29
N ILE A 245 -15.79 0.05 12.49
CA ILE A 245 -15.84 -1.40 12.73
C ILE A 245 -17.22 -1.88 12.27
N GLY A 246 -17.30 -2.47 11.07
CA GLY A 246 -18.49 -3.21 10.66
C GLY A 246 -18.63 -4.48 11.49
N GLN A 247 -19.74 -4.62 12.22
CA GLN A 247 -20.13 -5.88 12.86
C GLN A 247 -20.53 -6.87 11.75
N GLY A 248 -19.74 -7.94 11.56
CA GLY A 248 -20.06 -9.05 10.64
C GLY A 248 -19.20 -9.11 9.38
N PHE A 249 -18.90 -10.34 8.93
CA PHE A 249 -18.25 -10.61 7.64
C PHE A 249 -19.19 -10.24 6.47
N SER A 250 -20.50 -10.48 6.61
CA SER A 250 -21.53 -10.21 5.59
C SER A 250 -21.71 -8.72 5.23
N ASP A 251 -21.63 -7.81 6.20
CA ASP A 251 -21.86 -6.37 5.96
C ASP A 251 -20.67 -5.65 5.31
N ARG A 252 -19.49 -6.31 5.28
CA ARG A 252 -18.26 -5.82 4.65
C ARG A 252 -18.17 -6.11 3.15
N HIS A 253 -19.07 -6.91 2.60
CA HIS A 253 -19.00 -7.38 1.21
C HIS A 253 -19.93 -6.61 0.25
N ASP A 254 -20.65 -5.58 0.69
CA ASP A 254 -21.30 -4.67 -0.26
C ASP A 254 -20.21 -3.86 -1.00
N VAL A 255 -20.23 -3.89 -2.33
CA VAL A 255 -19.29 -3.20 -3.23
C VAL A 255 -19.13 -1.72 -2.85
N LYS A 256 -20.21 -1.06 -2.40
CA LYS A 256 -20.16 0.34 -1.96
C LYS A 256 -19.33 0.52 -0.69
N VAL A 257 -19.40 -0.42 0.25
CA VAL A 257 -18.63 -0.40 1.50
C VAL A 257 -17.14 -0.61 1.21
N GLN A 258 -16.82 -1.48 0.25
CA GLN A 258 -15.44 -1.72 -0.17
C GLN A 258 -14.78 -0.48 -0.78
N GLY A 259 -15.49 0.27 -1.62
CA GLY A 259 -14.99 1.54 -2.16
C GLY A 259 -14.64 2.55 -1.07
N ILE A 260 -15.50 2.70 -0.05
CA ILE A 260 -15.24 3.58 1.10
C ILE A 260 -14.01 3.11 1.90
N ARG A 261 -13.91 1.79 2.14
CA ARG A 261 -12.79 1.18 2.86
C ARG A 261 -11.46 1.45 2.16
N ARG A 262 -11.37 1.22 0.85
CA ARG A 262 -10.15 1.50 0.07
C ARG A 262 -9.75 2.96 0.13
N LYS A 263 -10.71 3.89 0.01
CA LYS A 263 -10.43 5.34 0.14
C LYS A 263 -9.82 5.68 1.50
N LEU A 264 -10.32 5.11 2.60
CA LEU A 264 -9.73 5.30 3.94
C LEU A 264 -8.32 4.70 4.05
N MET A 265 -8.10 3.50 3.52
CA MET A 265 -6.77 2.88 3.47
C MET A 265 -5.77 3.74 2.66
N GLY A 266 -6.20 4.31 1.53
CA GLY A 266 -5.41 5.24 0.74
C GLY A 266 -4.98 6.47 1.54
N ARG A 267 -5.86 7.01 2.39
CA ARG A 267 -5.51 8.13 3.31
C ARG A 267 -4.43 7.71 4.30
N ALA A 268 -4.56 6.53 4.90
CA ALA A 268 -3.59 6.01 5.86
C ALA A 268 -2.21 5.82 5.22
N ARG A 269 -2.14 5.15 4.05
CA ARG A 269 -0.89 4.96 3.30
C ARG A 269 -0.24 6.30 2.91
N ASN A 270 -1.02 7.23 2.35
CA ASN A 270 -0.48 8.54 1.97
C ASN A 270 0.05 9.33 3.18
N TRP A 271 -0.64 9.24 4.32
CA TRP A 271 -0.21 9.91 5.54
C TRP A 271 1.09 9.30 6.07
N LEU A 272 1.21 7.97 6.12
CA LEU A 272 2.45 7.28 6.51
C LEU A 272 3.62 7.73 5.61
N LEU A 273 3.42 7.64 4.30
CA LEU A 273 4.43 8.03 3.31
C LEU A 273 4.89 9.48 3.47
N SER A 274 3.94 10.41 3.63
CA SER A 274 4.23 11.84 3.73
C SER A 274 5.05 12.20 4.97
N ASN A 275 4.93 11.43 6.06
CA ASN A 275 5.72 11.64 7.27
C ASN A 275 7.08 10.94 7.21
N ALA A 276 7.15 9.80 6.53
CA ALA A 276 8.32 8.93 6.55
C ALA A 276 9.31 9.20 5.40
N LEU A 277 8.84 9.57 4.21
CA LEU A 277 9.70 9.77 3.02
C LEU A 277 10.68 10.92 3.21
N LYS A 278 11.96 10.65 2.98
CA LYS A 278 13.07 11.60 3.08
C LYS A 278 13.73 11.83 1.72
N PRO A 279 14.50 12.92 1.54
CA PRO A 279 15.18 13.22 0.28
C PRO A 279 16.22 12.17 -0.16
N TYR A 280 16.80 11.43 0.80
CA TYR A 280 17.84 10.42 0.55
C TYR A 280 17.30 9.01 0.28
N HIS A 281 15.97 8.80 0.32
CA HIS A 281 15.40 7.48 -0.03
C HIS A 281 15.48 7.28 -1.55
N SER A 282 16.00 6.14 -1.98
CA SER A 282 16.06 5.76 -3.39
C SER A 282 14.85 4.88 -3.78
N TRP A 283 14.34 4.11 -2.83
CA TRP A 283 13.21 3.19 -3.01
C TRP A 283 12.22 3.29 -1.85
N VAL A 284 10.97 2.96 -2.13
CA VAL A 284 9.92 2.77 -1.12
C VAL A 284 9.35 1.36 -1.32
N TYR A 285 9.38 0.57 -0.26
CA TYR A 285 8.86 -0.79 -0.25
C TYR A 285 7.65 -0.86 0.68
N TRP A 286 6.47 -1.11 0.11
CA TRP A 286 5.24 -1.33 0.87
C TRP A 286 5.07 -2.80 1.15
N ARG A 287 4.71 -3.13 2.40
CA ARG A 287 4.56 -4.51 2.82
C ARG A 287 3.46 -4.70 3.86
N ASP A 288 2.63 -5.71 3.69
CA ASP A 288 1.68 -6.13 4.71
C ASP A 288 2.36 -6.99 5.81
N ALA A 289 1.78 -6.99 7.01
CA ALA A 289 2.37 -7.64 8.19
C ALA A 289 2.12 -9.15 8.27
N ASP A 290 1.26 -9.68 7.41
CA ASP A 290 0.73 -11.04 7.37
C ASP A 290 1.31 -11.87 6.23
N ILE A 291 2.48 -11.48 5.71
CA ILE A 291 3.29 -12.34 4.82
C ILE A 291 3.92 -13.47 5.63
N GLU A 292 3.62 -14.71 5.23
CA GLU A 292 4.15 -15.93 5.84
C GLU A 292 5.55 -16.26 5.38
N THR A 293 5.83 -16.23 4.06
CA THR A 293 7.18 -16.45 3.54
C THR A 293 7.44 -15.64 2.27
N SER A 294 8.70 -15.29 2.07
CA SER A 294 9.22 -14.67 0.85
C SER A 294 10.71 -15.02 0.73
N PRO A 295 11.28 -15.03 -0.49
CA PRO A 295 12.73 -15.12 -0.62
C PRO A 295 13.42 -13.97 0.13
N GLY A 296 14.56 -14.24 0.77
CA GLY A 296 15.31 -13.22 1.51
C GLY A 296 15.86 -12.11 0.60
N SER A 297 16.18 -12.45 -0.65
CA SER A 297 16.65 -11.54 -1.70
C SER A 297 15.54 -10.73 -2.37
N ILE A 298 14.31 -10.68 -1.81
CA ILE A 298 13.15 -10.07 -2.46
C ILE A 298 13.37 -8.62 -2.90
N ILE A 299 14.11 -7.85 -2.12
CA ILE A 299 14.39 -6.46 -2.46
C ILE A 299 15.28 -6.40 -3.71
N GLU A 300 16.41 -7.11 -3.68
CA GLU A 300 17.37 -7.19 -4.79
C GLU A 300 16.72 -7.77 -6.06
N ASP A 301 15.89 -8.80 -5.89
CA ASP A 301 15.17 -9.46 -6.97
C ASP A 301 14.15 -8.55 -7.64
N LEU A 302 13.49 -7.66 -6.89
CA LEU A 302 12.57 -6.67 -7.46
C LEU A 302 13.35 -5.48 -8.05
N MET A 303 14.47 -5.04 -7.48
CA MET A 303 15.25 -3.89 -7.98
C MET A 303 15.81 -4.10 -9.40
N LYS A 304 16.18 -5.34 -9.76
CA LYS A 304 16.93 -5.63 -10.99
C LYS A 304 16.25 -5.24 -12.31
N PHE A 305 14.93 -4.98 -12.30
CA PHE A 305 14.19 -4.58 -13.49
C PHE A 305 14.31 -3.08 -13.76
N LYS A 306 15.43 -2.69 -14.39
CA LYS A 306 15.79 -1.30 -14.69
C LYS A 306 14.71 -0.48 -15.40
N ASP A 307 13.91 -1.12 -16.26
CA ASP A 307 12.92 -0.47 -17.11
C ASP A 307 11.56 -0.28 -16.41
N TYR A 308 11.45 -0.65 -15.14
CA TYR A 308 10.24 -0.52 -14.34
C TYR A 308 10.47 0.39 -13.13
N ASP A 309 9.45 1.19 -12.81
CA ASP A 309 9.47 2.12 -11.68
C ASP A 309 8.69 1.58 -10.48
N VAL A 310 7.71 0.70 -10.73
CA VAL A 310 6.89 0.01 -9.74
C VAL A 310 6.83 -1.47 -10.10
N ILE A 311 7.12 -2.34 -9.15
CA ILE A 311 7.18 -3.79 -9.35
C ILE A 311 6.50 -4.49 -8.19
N VAL A 312 5.64 -5.46 -8.50
CA VAL A 312 4.97 -6.32 -7.53
C VAL A 312 5.26 -7.80 -7.81
N PRO A 313 5.50 -8.63 -6.79
CA PRO A 313 5.54 -10.08 -6.95
C PRO A 313 4.11 -10.65 -7.04
N ASN A 314 4.01 -11.91 -7.40
CA ASN A 314 2.75 -12.65 -7.30
C ASN A 314 2.50 -13.10 -5.85
N VAL A 315 1.26 -13.00 -5.37
CA VAL A 315 0.91 -13.32 -3.98
C VAL A 315 -0.10 -14.45 -3.90
N TRP A 316 0.30 -15.50 -3.21
CA TRP A 316 -0.47 -16.73 -3.02
C TRP A 316 -0.67 -17.01 -1.54
N ARG A 317 -1.67 -17.81 -1.21
CA ARG A 317 -1.88 -18.32 0.14
C ARG A 317 -1.83 -19.85 0.13
N PRO A 318 -1.20 -20.48 1.14
CA PRO A 318 -1.30 -21.90 1.30
C PRO A 318 -2.70 -22.25 1.81
N LEU A 319 -3.10 -23.49 1.65
CA LEU A 319 -4.34 -24.03 2.17
C LEU A 319 -4.11 -25.39 2.80
N PRO A 320 -4.98 -25.78 3.73
CA PRO A 320 -5.10 -27.16 4.12
C PRO A 320 -5.28 -28.08 2.90
N THR A 321 -4.74 -29.29 3.00
CA THR A 321 -4.78 -30.33 1.96
C THR A 321 -6.20 -30.65 1.47
N PHE A 322 -7.20 -30.54 2.35
CA PHE A 322 -8.61 -30.76 2.00
C PHE A 322 -9.24 -29.61 1.20
N LEU A 323 -8.58 -28.46 1.07
CA LEU A 323 -9.00 -27.30 0.29
C LEU A 323 -8.17 -27.07 -0.98
N GLY A 324 -7.26 -27.99 -1.32
CA GLY A 324 -6.47 -27.92 -2.56
C GLY A 324 -5.06 -27.36 -2.41
N ASN A 325 -4.49 -27.31 -1.20
CA ASN A 325 -3.09 -26.96 -0.86
C ASN A 325 -2.66 -25.51 -1.05
N GLU A 326 -3.11 -24.82 -2.10
CA GLU A 326 -2.72 -23.43 -2.37
C GLU A 326 -3.78 -22.75 -3.24
N GLN A 327 -3.85 -21.42 -3.15
CA GLN A 327 -4.67 -20.63 -4.07
C GLN A 327 -4.13 -19.21 -4.26
N PRO A 328 -4.47 -18.58 -5.40
CA PRO A 328 -4.37 -17.13 -5.58
C PRO A 328 -4.91 -16.36 -4.38
N TYR A 329 -4.16 -15.33 -3.94
CA TYR A 329 -4.59 -14.46 -2.84
C TYR A 329 -4.89 -13.04 -3.31
N ASP A 330 -3.88 -12.35 -3.87
CA ASP A 330 -4.04 -10.95 -4.26
C ASP A 330 -4.57 -10.83 -5.70
N LEU A 331 -5.84 -10.48 -5.83
CA LEU A 331 -6.50 -10.25 -7.11
C LEU A 331 -6.44 -8.78 -7.57
N ASN A 332 -5.78 -7.89 -6.81
CA ASN A 332 -5.71 -6.46 -7.12
C ASN A 332 -4.59 -6.11 -8.11
N SER A 333 -3.73 -7.08 -8.42
CA SER A 333 -2.69 -6.95 -9.44
C SER A 333 -3.19 -7.51 -10.76
N TRP A 334 -3.40 -6.65 -11.77
CA TRP A 334 -4.04 -7.05 -13.02
C TRP A 334 -3.65 -6.19 -14.22
N MET A 335 -3.79 -6.80 -15.40
CA MET A 335 -3.74 -6.14 -16.71
C MET A 335 -5.12 -5.65 -17.10
N GLU A 336 -5.22 -4.42 -17.61
CA GLU A 336 -6.50 -3.86 -18.04
C GLU A 336 -7.09 -4.66 -19.21
N SER A 337 -8.42 -4.69 -19.30
CA SER A 337 -9.14 -5.33 -20.40
C SER A 337 -10.05 -4.33 -21.12
N GLU A 338 -10.39 -4.63 -22.38
CA GLU A 338 -11.37 -3.83 -23.12
C GLU A 338 -12.73 -3.78 -22.41
N LYS A 339 -13.15 -4.91 -21.80
CA LYS A 339 -14.43 -5.00 -21.07
C LYS A 339 -14.40 -4.23 -19.76
N GLY A 340 -13.26 -4.20 -19.06
CA GLY A 340 -13.06 -3.36 -17.88
C GLY A 340 -13.15 -1.87 -18.21
N LEU A 341 -12.57 -1.45 -19.34
CA LEU A 341 -12.69 -0.08 -19.84
C LEU A 341 -14.12 0.27 -20.28
N GLU A 342 -14.81 -0.62 -20.98
CA GLU A 342 -16.22 -0.44 -21.36
C GLU A 342 -17.12 -0.30 -20.13
N LEU A 343 -16.92 -1.14 -19.12
CA LEU A 343 -17.63 -1.05 -17.84
C LEU A 343 -17.39 0.30 -17.17
N ALA A 344 -16.13 0.71 -17.02
CA ALA A 344 -15.77 1.97 -16.36
C ALA A 344 -16.42 3.19 -17.03
N ARG A 345 -16.55 3.21 -18.37
CA ARG A 345 -17.23 4.29 -19.09
C ARG A 345 -18.72 4.41 -18.79
N ASN A 346 -19.36 3.33 -18.34
CA ASN A 346 -20.79 3.28 -18.02
C ASN A 346 -21.08 3.53 -16.53
N LEU A 347 -20.04 3.61 -15.69
CA LEU A 347 -20.16 3.90 -14.27
C LEU A 347 -20.07 5.41 -14.01
N GLY A 348 -20.63 5.84 -12.88
CA GLY A 348 -20.44 7.20 -12.40
C GLY A 348 -18.99 7.46 -11.98
N GLU A 349 -18.57 8.71 -11.98
CA GLU A 349 -17.19 9.10 -11.62
C GLU A 349 -16.80 8.67 -10.19
N ASP A 350 -17.77 8.63 -9.28
CA ASP A 350 -17.56 8.24 -7.89
C ASP A 350 -17.60 6.71 -7.64
N ASP A 351 -18.06 5.93 -8.61
CA ASP A 351 -18.19 4.48 -8.49
C ASP A 351 -16.81 3.82 -8.49
N VAL A 352 -16.60 2.88 -7.58
CA VAL A 352 -15.34 2.15 -7.43
C VAL A 352 -15.54 0.71 -7.88
N ILE A 353 -14.78 0.30 -8.89
CA ILE A 353 -14.58 -1.08 -9.28
C ILE A 353 -13.62 -1.69 -8.26
N VAL A 354 -14.04 -2.80 -7.67
CA VAL A 354 -13.23 -3.59 -6.74
C VAL A 354 -13.13 -4.99 -7.33
N GLU A 355 -11.92 -5.41 -7.69
CA GLU A 355 -11.71 -6.74 -8.27
C GLU A 355 -12.06 -7.88 -7.29
N GLY A 356 -12.49 -9.00 -7.85
CA GLY A 356 -12.92 -10.19 -7.11
C GLY A 356 -14.42 -10.26 -6.77
N TYR A 357 -15.20 -9.26 -7.18
CA TYR A 357 -16.65 -9.17 -6.95
C TYR A 357 -17.45 -9.57 -8.19
N GLN A 358 -18.50 -10.37 -8.01
CA GLN A 358 -19.31 -10.92 -9.11
C GLN A 358 -20.16 -9.85 -9.81
N GLU A 359 -20.40 -8.74 -9.14
CA GLU A 359 -21.22 -7.62 -9.59
C GLU A 359 -20.67 -6.97 -10.86
N TYR A 360 -19.36 -7.03 -11.07
CA TYR A 360 -18.66 -6.39 -12.20
C TYR A 360 -17.78 -7.40 -12.94
N PRO A 361 -18.25 -7.97 -14.06
CA PRO A 361 -17.42 -8.83 -14.89
C PRO A 361 -16.41 -7.97 -15.69
N THR A 362 -15.22 -7.77 -15.12
CA THR A 362 -14.16 -6.93 -15.69
C THR A 362 -13.31 -7.67 -16.72
N TRP A 363 -13.29 -9.00 -16.71
CA TRP A 363 -12.48 -9.85 -17.61
C TRP A 363 -10.99 -9.50 -17.64
N ARG A 364 -10.50 -8.92 -16.54
CA ARG A 364 -9.08 -8.60 -16.40
C ARG A 364 -8.28 -9.86 -16.15
N VAL A 365 -7.05 -9.86 -16.66
CA VAL A 365 -6.12 -10.94 -16.38
C VAL A 365 -5.39 -10.58 -15.09
N HIS A 366 -5.69 -11.31 -14.02
CA HIS A 366 -5.03 -11.12 -12.73
C HIS A 366 -3.67 -11.81 -12.71
N LEU A 367 -2.67 -11.13 -12.16
CA LEU A 367 -1.31 -11.64 -12.00
C LEU A 367 -1.30 -13.00 -11.29
N ALA A 368 -2.20 -13.16 -10.31
CA ALA A 368 -2.31 -14.39 -9.54
C ALA A 368 -2.68 -15.62 -10.37
N TYR A 369 -3.50 -15.49 -11.42
CA TYR A 369 -3.95 -16.62 -12.22
C TYR A 369 -2.99 -17.05 -13.33
N ILE A 370 -2.00 -16.22 -13.66
CA ILE A 370 -1.02 -16.53 -14.71
C ILE A 370 0.27 -17.14 -14.17
N ARG A 371 0.31 -17.52 -12.88
CA ARG A 371 1.45 -18.25 -12.30
C ARG A 371 1.57 -19.65 -12.93
N GLN A 372 2.80 -20.03 -13.22
CA GLN A 372 3.21 -21.39 -13.52
C GLN A 372 4.25 -21.78 -12.46
N GLU A 373 4.11 -22.97 -11.87
CA GLU A 373 4.96 -23.41 -10.76
C GLU A 373 6.46 -23.42 -11.12
N ASN A 374 6.77 -23.83 -12.35
CA ASN A 374 8.13 -23.89 -12.90
C ASN A 374 8.42 -22.78 -13.92
N GLY A 375 7.65 -21.68 -13.87
CA GLY A 375 7.84 -20.54 -14.76
C GLY A 375 9.11 -19.75 -14.44
N ASP A 376 9.58 -18.94 -15.39
CA ASP A 376 10.74 -18.06 -15.17
C ASP A 376 10.40 -16.97 -14.15
N LYS A 377 11.09 -16.97 -13.00
CA LYS A 377 10.89 -15.96 -11.95
C LYS A 377 11.26 -14.54 -12.40
N ASN A 378 11.96 -14.39 -13.52
CA ASN A 378 12.30 -13.12 -14.13
C ASN A 378 11.33 -12.69 -15.24
N GLU A 379 10.32 -13.51 -15.55
CA GLU A 379 9.23 -13.07 -16.41
C GLU A 379 8.54 -11.88 -15.75
N ILE A 380 8.28 -10.84 -16.53
CA ILE A 380 7.61 -9.62 -16.09
C ILE A 380 6.53 -9.26 -17.10
N VAL A 381 5.37 -8.88 -16.60
CA VAL A 381 4.24 -8.39 -17.40
C VAL A 381 3.93 -6.96 -17.02
N ASP A 382 3.53 -6.13 -17.98
CA ASP A 382 3.03 -4.79 -17.67
C ASP A 382 1.69 -4.91 -16.92
N LEU A 383 1.49 -4.08 -15.89
CA LEU A 383 0.26 -4.03 -15.12
C LEU A 383 -0.38 -2.65 -15.18
N ASP A 384 -1.69 -2.61 -14.94
CA ASP A 384 -2.47 -1.36 -14.83
C ASP A 384 -3.05 -1.16 -13.43
N GLY A 385 -3.33 -2.25 -12.70
CA GLY A 385 -3.64 -2.25 -11.28
C GLY A 385 -2.60 -3.04 -10.50
N VAL A 386 -2.31 -2.62 -9.27
CA VAL A 386 -1.41 -3.31 -8.35
C VAL A 386 -2.08 -3.51 -7.00
N GLY A 387 -1.79 -4.62 -6.35
CA GLY A 387 -2.22 -4.87 -4.98
C GLY A 387 -1.25 -4.38 -3.92
N GLY A 388 -1.75 -4.32 -2.68
CA GLY A 388 -1.08 -3.66 -1.55
C GLY A 388 -0.07 -4.48 -0.75
N VAL A 389 0.03 -5.79 -1.03
CA VAL A 389 0.73 -6.75 -0.16
C VAL A 389 2.24 -6.58 -0.18
N SER A 390 2.82 -6.36 -1.37
CA SER A 390 4.25 -6.19 -1.58
C SER A 390 4.47 -5.31 -2.82
N ILE A 391 4.88 -4.06 -2.63
CA ILE A 391 5.12 -3.11 -3.74
C ILE A 391 6.49 -2.48 -3.57
N LEU A 392 7.41 -2.76 -4.47
CA LEU A 392 8.66 -2.00 -4.57
C LEU A 392 8.49 -0.91 -5.63
N ALA A 393 8.71 0.34 -5.25
CA ALA A 393 8.64 1.47 -6.16
C ALA A 393 9.80 2.43 -5.95
N ARG A 394 10.33 3.00 -7.03
CA ARG A 394 11.36 4.03 -6.94
C ARG A 394 10.82 5.25 -6.19
N ALA A 395 11.61 5.85 -5.30
CA ALA A 395 11.15 6.99 -4.50
C ALA A 395 10.72 8.18 -5.36
N LYS A 396 11.33 8.36 -6.54
CA LYS A 396 10.96 9.39 -7.52
C LYS A 396 9.48 9.32 -7.95
N VAL A 397 8.87 8.12 -7.97
CA VAL A 397 7.46 7.92 -8.33
C VAL A 397 6.57 8.75 -7.40
N PHE A 398 6.83 8.67 -6.10
CA PHE A 398 6.08 9.41 -5.09
C PHE A 398 6.42 10.90 -5.07
N ARG A 399 7.70 11.26 -5.20
CA ARG A 399 8.14 12.66 -5.23
C ARG A 399 7.55 13.45 -6.40
N GLN A 400 7.26 12.77 -7.52
CA GLN A 400 6.65 13.40 -8.69
C GLN A 400 5.11 13.46 -8.61
N GLY A 401 4.49 12.93 -7.56
CA GLY A 401 3.06 13.12 -7.26
C GLY A 401 2.19 11.87 -7.35
N VAL A 402 2.75 10.70 -7.70
CA VAL A 402 2.01 9.44 -7.61
C VAL A 402 1.80 9.10 -6.13
N HIS A 403 0.59 8.72 -5.78
CA HIS A 403 0.19 8.38 -4.41
C HIS A 403 -0.95 7.35 -4.47
N PHE A 404 -1.47 6.92 -3.33
CA PHE A 404 -2.61 6.00 -3.24
C PHE A 404 -3.91 6.81 -3.24
N PRO A 405 -4.65 6.96 -4.35
CA PRO A 405 -5.78 7.89 -4.40
C PRO A 405 -6.83 7.55 -3.35
N ALA A 406 -7.03 8.48 -2.41
CA ALA A 406 -8.03 8.43 -1.34
C ALA A 406 -9.43 8.86 -1.83
N PHE A 407 -9.57 9.00 -3.14
CA PHE A 407 -10.76 9.36 -3.88
C PHE A 407 -10.85 8.43 -5.10
N THR A 408 -11.96 8.47 -5.82
CA THR A 408 -12.10 7.64 -7.01
C THR A 408 -11.22 8.22 -8.14
N PHE A 409 -10.28 7.43 -8.64
CA PHE A 409 -9.47 7.77 -9.80
C PHE A 409 -9.64 6.70 -10.87
N MET A 410 -10.22 7.08 -12.02
CA MET A 410 -10.56 6.13 -13.10
C MET A 410 -11.33 4.91 -12.58
N ASN A 411 -12.35 5.16 -11.76
CA ASN A 411 -13.18 4.15 -11.09
C ASN A 411 -12.45 3.19 -10.13
N HIS A 412 -11.27 3.56 -9.63
CA HIS A 412 -10.52 2.76 -8.63
C HIS A 412 -10.14 3.64 -7.44
N ALA A 413 -9.67 3.03 -6.36
CA ALA A 413 -9.08 3.73 -5.21
C ALA A 413 -7.86 2.98 -4.69
N GLU A 414 -7.08 3.63 -3.83
CA GLU A 414 -5.95 3.03 -3.11
C GLU A 414 -4.86 2.44 -4.04
N THR A 415 -4.53 1.15 -3.93
CA THR A 415 -3.39 0.50 -4.61
C THR A 415 -3.64 0.29 -6.10
N GLU A 416 -4.84 -0.13 -6.49
CA GLU A 416 -5.21 -0.27 -7.90
C GLU A 416 -5.19 1.09 -8.61
N ALA A 417 -5.69 2.13 -7.94
CA ALA A 417 -5.64 3.49 -8.46
C ALA A 417 -4.22 4.07 -8.46
N PHE A 418 -3.35 3.66 -7.53
CA PHE A 418 -1.92 3.98 -7.57
C PHE A 418 -1.26 3.41 -8.84
N GLY A 419 -1.54 2.15 -9.20
CA GLY A 419 -1.07 1.54 -10.45
C GLY A 419 -1.52 2.34 -11.68
N LYS A 420 -2.82 2.66 -11.75
CA LYS A 420 -3.38 3.48 -12.84
C LYS A 420 -2.76 4.87 -12.91
N LEU A 421 -2.58 5.52 -11.76
CA LEU A 421 -2.02 6.87 -11.68
C LEU A 421 -0.56 6.87 -12.12
N ALA A 422 0.24 5.90 -11.66
CA ALA A 422 1.62 5.74 -12.09
C ALA A 422 1.74 5.62 -13.61
N ARG A 423 0.93 4.73 -14.22
CA ARG A 423 0.84 4.56 -15.68
C ARG A 423 0.43 5.85 -16.37
N LYS A 424 -0.58 6.55 -15.84
CA LYS A 424 -1.09 7.82 -16.40
C LYS A 424 -0.05 8.93 -16.37
N MET A 425 0.86 8.91 -15.40
CA MET A 425 1.98 9.84 -15.27
C MET A 425 3.22 9.43 -16.06
N GLY A 426 3.16 8.32 -16.81
CA GLY A 426 4.23 7.86 -17.69
C GLY A 426 5.22 6.90 -17.04
N PHE A 427 4.98 6.44 -15.82
CA PHE A 427 5.80 5.42 -15.17
C PHE A 427 5.46 4.02 -15.64
N ARG A 428 6.43 3.12 -15.57
CA ARG A 428 6.24 1.71 -15.89
C ARG A 428 5.95 0.89 -14.64
N VAL A 429 4.88 0.11 -14.72
CA VAL A 429 4.37 -0.74 -13.63
C VAL A 429 4.40 -2.18 -14.11
N GLY A 430 5.06 -3.05 -13.35
CA GLY A 430 5.30 -4.44 -13.73
C GLY A 430 4.91 -5.43 -12.62
N GLY A 431 4.57 -6.64 -13.03
CA GLY A 431 4.27 -7.76 -12.14
C GLY A 431 5.07 -9.00 -12.51
N LEU A 432 5.55 -9.73 -11.51
CA LEU A 432 6.30 -10.97 -11.71
C LEU A 432 5.39 -12.19 -11.48
N PRO A 433 4.81 -12.80 -12.52
CA PRO A 433 3.80 -13.86 -12.37
C PRO A 433 4.32 -15.12 -11.68
N HIS A 434 5.64 -15.39 -11.75
CA HIS A 434 6.25 -16.62 -11.23
C HIS A 434 7.10 -16.40 -9.98
N TYR A 435 7.29 -15.15 -9.57
CA TYR A 435 7.96 -14.80 -8.32
C TYR A 435 6.93 -14.73 -7.20
N THR A 436 6.86 -15.76 -6.35
CA THR A 436 5.78 -15.92 -5.36
C THR A 436 6.17 -15.45 -3.97
N VAL A 437 5.30 -14.63 -3.38
CA VAL A 437 5.24 -14.31 -1.95
C VAL A 437 4.03 -15.03 -1.35
N TRP A 438 4.20 -15.61 -0.16
CA TRP A 438 3.16 -16.36 0.52
C TRP A 438 2.56 -15.56 1.65
N HIS A 439 1.25 -15.32 1.58
CA HIS A 439 0.46 -14.75 2.66
C HIS A 439 0.02 -15.86 3.64
N ILE A 440 -0.17 -15.55 4.92
CA ILE A 440 -0.69 -16.51 5.89
C ILE A 440 -2.07 -17.04 5.49
N TYR A 441 -2.35 -18.27 5.88
CA TYR A 441 -3.71 -18.81 5.88
C TYR A 441 -4.43 -18.44 7.18
N GLU A 442 -5.48 -17.63 7.06
CA GLU A 442 -6.42 -17.35 8.14
C GLU A 442 -7.71 -18.17 7.92
N PRO A 443 -8.01 -19.17 8.78
CA PRO A 443 -9.22 -19.97 8.65
C PRO A 443 -10.48 -19.11 8.78
N SER A 444 -11.42 -19.25 7.86
CA SER A 444 -12.78 -18.71 8.04
C SER A 444 -13.55 -19.47 9.12
N GLU A 445 -14.69 -18.92 9.56
CA GLU A 445 -15.57 -19.64 10.50
C GLU A 445 -16.04 -20.99 9.93
N ASP A 446 -16.30 -21.05 8.63
CA ASP A 446 -16.70 -22.28 7.94
C ASP A 446 -15.54 -23.30 7.91
N ASP A 447 -14.32 -22.84 7.63
CA ASP A 447 -13.12 -23.71 7.68
C ASP A 447 -12.92 -24.31 9.07
N LEU A 448 -13.08 -23.50 10.12
CA LEU A 448 -12.98 -23.96 11.50
C LEU A 448 -14.07 -24.97 11.86
N GLN A 449 -15.29 -24.80 11.34
CA GLN A 449 -16.38 -25.76 11.51
C GLN A 449 -16.06 -27.09 10.81
N ASP A 450 -15.53 -27.05 9.59
CA ASP A 450 -15.19 -28.25 8.83
C ASP A 450 -14.00 -28.99 9.44
N ILE A 451 -12.96 -28.28 9.88
CA ILE A 451 -11.86 -28.84 10.68
C ILE A 451 -12.41 -29.51 11.95
N SER A 452 -13.33 -28.85 12.65
CA SER A 452 -13.97 -29.41 13.85
C SER A 452 -14.77 -30.67 13.56
N ARG A 453 -15.51 -30.72 12.43
CA ARG A 453 -16.25 -31.91 11.98
C ARG A 453 -15.30 -33.07 11.67
N MET A 454 -14.19 -32.80 10.98
CA MET A 454 -13.18 -33.80 10.67
C MET A 454 -12.50 -34.37 11.92
N GLU A 455 -12.11 -33.52 12.87
CA GLU A 455 -11.51 -33.96 14.14
C GLU A 455 -12.49 -34.79 14.98
N ARG A 456 -13.78 -34.42 15.04
CA ARG A 456 -14.82 -35.25 15.67
C ARG A 456 -14.95 -36.62 15.02
N LYS A 457 -14.93 -36.69 13.68
CA LYS A 457 -14.99 -37.97 12.93
C LYS A 457 -13.77 -38.84 13.22
N LYS A 458 -12.57 -38.25 13.24
CA LYS A 458 -11.30 -38.92 13.53
C LYS A 458 -11.23 -39.47 14.95
N ARG A 459 -11.73 -38.74 15.95
CA ARG A 459 -11.85 -39.21 17.34
C ARG A 459 -12.79 -40.40 17.47
N ARG A 460 -13.95 -40.36 16.81
CA ARG A 460 -14.90 -41.49 16.78
C ARG A 460 -14.28 -42.74 16.16
N LEU A 461 -13.60 -42.59 15.02
CA LEU A 461 -12.92 -43.70 14.35
C LEU A 461 -11.85 -44.35 15.24
N ARG A 462 -11.04 -43.53 15.93
CA ARG A 462 -10.01 -44.02 16.87
C ARG A 462 -10.61 -44.80 18.06
N GLN A 463 -11.79 -44.41 18.54
CA GLN A 463 -12.49 -45.10 19.63
C GLN A 463 -13.07 -46.44 19.17
N THR A 464 -13.57 -46.53 17.93
CA THR A 464 -14.12 -47.77 17.36
C THR A 464 -13.05 -48.76 16.89
N SER A 465 -11.83 -48.30 16.59
CA SER A 465 -10.69 -49.16 16.19
C SER A 465 -9.81 -49.61 17.36
N GLY A 466 -10.11 -49.14 18.58
CA GLY A 466 -9.41 -49.51 19.81
C GLY A 466 -10.21 -50.44 20.74
N SER A 467 -11.38 -50.90 20.29
CA SER A 467 -12.20 -51.98 20.87
C SER A 467 -12.13 -53.21 19.97
#